data_AF-A0A1I2N1V2-F1
#
_entry.id   AF-A0A1I2N1V2-F1
#
_cell.length_a   1.000
_cell.length_b   1.000
_cell.length_c   1.000
_cell.angle_alpha   90.00
_cell.angle_beta   90.00
_cell.angle_gamma   90.00
#
_symmetry.space_group_name_H-M   'P 1'
#
loop_
_entity.id
_entity.type
_entity.pdbx_description
1 polymer ?
#
loop_
_entity_poly.entity_id
_entity_poly.type
_entity_poly.pdbx_seq_one_letter_code
_entity_poly.pdbx_strand_id
1 'polypeptide(L)'
;MLKKIINWMLIAAVMIIAVPAGAAFALPGDQAQEQVIKQEVIVGYFDIWKGDNWLDTNNDGPPDEPGQTDKLTKPFNYSASDKLDEWQITRVEVSYPFTLDEYTTAGGRPYGPDGKLWVDPGTGQQGIMSWLDFQRNYLDYLPQNLSAQIVNQDLSTGSASVEWGLDLPDPPENALDLKNPQYRQYIGYEPSNIGSMVEGWRWYLPAIITWYGVPKEQEMNLAVTITSPPEEALAGEAITVTGEITSDSDTPITTLVQWYLGSKKVYEGNVTIDKTKDLHFPFTMPDSSTLVTVQVNPGHNQPPDETTWDDNKDSVTINLSAPVPPPVIQTGSGLTFQAVSQYSVVTGKPDTGNSIRQPNTARWTDTVTAYLRPLKVVSSVSGNDAIDYTIAVAPPKPDIESECGTASYNQLDDYSITATLIYPKQNPRYTFGDPVPPKGTDQNYDFKHKLPPSGSTLTTELAWKSQEQAAVGQFKEMWAENGANVESIMHPELNSWIKSPQEYMLTASNISVTVKYTTHYNVRHCPEHGL
;
A
#
# COMPACT_ATOMS: atom_id res chain seq x y z
N MET A 1 -38.09 49.79 -46.29
CA MET A 1 -37.88 49.21 -44.93
C MET A 1 -38.19 47.72 -44.87
N LEU A 2 -39.30 47.24 -45.43
CA LEU A 2 -39.70 45.82 -45.36
C LEU A 2 -38.66 44.81 -45.90
N LYS A 3 -37.97 45.11 -47.01
CA LYS A 3 -36.89 44.25 -47.55
C LYS A 3 -35.66 44.14 -46.63
N LYS A 4 -35.36 45.16 -45.81
CA LYS A 4 -34.25 45.09 -44.85
C LYS A 4 -34.64 44.23 -43.64
N ILE A 5 -35.87 44.28 -43.20
CA ILE A 5 -36.37 43.44 -42.09
C ILE A 5 -36.42 41.96 -42.50
N ILE A 6 -36.84 41.65 -43.73
CA ILE A 6 -36.86 40.28 -44.25
C ILE A 6 -35.44 39.70 -44.36
N ASN A 7 -34.44 40.48 -44.82
CA ASN A 7 -33.06 40.01 -44.86
C ASN A 7 -32.46 39.78 -43.46
N TRP A 8 -32.81 40.59 -42.46
CA TRP A 8 -32.36 40.36 -41.08
C TRP A 8 -33.04 39.13 -40.44
N MET A 9 -34.32 38.87 -40.73
CA MET A 9 -34.97 37.63 -40.30
C MET A 9 -34.41 36.39 -40.97
N LEU A 10 -34.04 36.45 -42.26
CA LEU A 10 -33.41 35.32 -42.96
C LEU A 10 -31.99 35.02 -42.45
N ILE A 11 -31.22 36.05 -42.09
CA ILE A 11 -29.89 35.86 -41.48
C ILE A 11 -30.02 35.29 -40.06
N ALA A 12 -31.01 35.72 -39.27
CA ALA A 12 -31.29 35.15 -37.96
C ALA A 12 -31.79 33.69 -38.04
N ALA A 13 -32.65 33.36 -39.01
CA ALA A 13 -33.14 32.00 -39.22
C ALA A 13 -32.04 31.04 -39.72
N VAL A 14 -31.11 31.53 -40.56
CA VAL A 14 -29.97 30.71 -41.03
C VAL A 14 -28.92 30.48 -39.93
N MET A 15 -28.76 31.41 -38.97
CA MET A 15 -27.88 31.18 -37.81
C MET A 15 -28.46 30.19 -36.78
N ILE A 16 -29.78 29.96 -36.75
CA ILE A 16 -30.40 28.95 -35.88
C ILE A 16 -30.26 27.53 -36.47
N ILE A 17 -30.17 27.40 -37.80
CA ILE A 17 -30.14 26.09 -38.48
C ILE A 17 -28.70 25.57 -38.73
N ALA A 18 -27.68 26.43 -38.59
CA ALA A 18 -26.29 26.09 -38.86
C ALA A 18 -25.42 25.88 -37.60
N VAL A 19 -26.02 25.68 -36.43
CA VAL A 19 -25.29 25.23 -35.25
C VAL A 19 -25.31 23.69 -35.26
N PRO A 20 -24.17 23.01 -35.44
CA PRO A 20 -24.12 21.56 -35.30
C PRO A 20 -24.63 21.18 -33.90
N ALA A 21 -25.41 20.11 -33.82
CA ALA A 21 -26.08 19.60 -32.62
C ALA A 21 -25.14 19.11 -31.49
N GLY A 22 -23.98 19.74 -31.31
CA GLY A 22 -22.99 19.42 -30.29
C GLY A 22 -22.22 20.62 -29.73
N ALA A 23 -22.59 21.86 -30.06
CA ALA A 23 -22.02 23.05 -29.42
C ALA A 23 -22.98 23.59 -28.35
N ALA A 24 -22.92 23.01 -27.15
CA ALA A 24 -23.54 23.59 -25.98
C ALA A 24 -22.85 24.92 -25.68
N PHE A 25 -23.48 26.03 -26.03
CA PHE A 25 -23.11 27.34 -25.50
C PHE A 25 -23.41 27.31 -24.00
N ALA A 26 -22.38 27.30 -23.17
CA ALA A 26 -22.51 27.50 -21.73
C ALA A 26 -23.20 28.85 -21.49
N LEU A 27 -24.50 28.80 -21.21
CA LEU A 27 -25.23 29.94 -20.67
C LEU A 27 -24.60 30.26 -19.29
N PRO A 28 -24.48 31.54 -18.91
CA PRO A 28 -23.86 31.94 -17.64
C PRO A 28 -24.51 31.21 -16.46
N GLY A 29 -23.65 30.72 -15.55
CA GLY A 29 -23.85 29.61 -14.60
C GLY A 29 -24.94 29.72 -13.53
N ASP A 30 -25.97 30.56 -13.69
CA ASP A 30 -27.08 30.68 -12.74
C ASP A 30 -28.39 30.02 -13.24
N GLN A 31 -28.39 29.42 -14.43
CA GLN A 31 -29.55 28.69 -14.95
C GLN A 31 -29.10 27.42 -15.66
N ALA A 32 -28.75 26.38 -14.89
CA ALA A 32 -28.69 25.03 -15.43
C ALA A 32 -30.06 24.73 -16.10
N GLN A 33 -30.09 24.70 -17.42
CA GLN A 33 -31.33 24.51 -18.15
C GLN A 33 -31.73 23.04 -18.05
N GLU A 34 -32.96 22.80 -17.61
CA GLU A 34 -33.55 21.46 -17.63
C GLU A 34 -33.52 20.90 -19.06
N GLN A 35 -33.03 19.68 -19.22
CA GLN A 35 -32.93 18.98 -20.50
C GLN A 35 -33.39 17.52 -20.39
N VAL A 36 -33.66 16.88 -21.53
CA VAL A 36 -34.00 15.45 -21.58
C VAL A 36 -32.75 14.65 -21.28
N ILE A 37 -32.80 13.81 -20.23
CA ILE A 37 -31.66 12.98 -19.79
C ILE A 37 -31.85 11.50 -20.13
N LYS A 38 -33.10 11.08 -20.30
CA LYS A 38 -33.48 9.72 -20.71
C LYS A 38 -34.87 9.77 -21.35
N GLN A 39 -35.03 9.06 -22.46
CA GLN A 39 -36.31 8.88 -23.11
C GLN A 39 -36.39 7.43 -23.59
N GLU A 40 -37.52 6.77 -23.38
CA GLU A 40 -37.68 5.35 -23.75
C GLU A 40 -39.12 5.05 -24.18
N VAL A 41 -39.24 4.13 -25.14
CA VAL A 41 -40.52 3.55 -25.55
C VAL A 41 -40.87 2.40 -24.61
N ILE A 42 -41.90 2.61 -23.80
CA ILE A 42 -42.43 1.63 -22.86
C ILE A 42 -43.65 0.95 -23.45
N VAL A 43 -43.83 -0.33 -23.14
CA VAL A 43 -44.99 -1.12 -23.58
C VAL A 43 -45.47 -1.96 -22.42
N GLY A 44 -46.61 -1.57 -21.83
CA GLY A 44 -47.39 -2.43 -20.96
C GLY A 44 -48.27 -3.38 -21.79
N TYR A 45 -49.02 -4.24 -21.09
CA TYR A 45 -50.07 -5.03 -21.71
C TYR A 45 -51.24 -5.20 -20.73
N PHE A 46 -52.43 -5.44 -21.26
CA PHE A 46 -53.60 -5.85 -20.50
C PHE A 46 -54.13 -7.14 -21.10
N ASP A 47 -54.22 -8.18 -20.27
CA ASP A 47 -54.80 -9.46 -20.66
C ASP A 47 -56.16 -9.61 -20.01
N ILE A 48 -57.08 -10.26 -20.70
CA ILE A 48 -58.27 -10.84 -20.07
C ILE A 48 -58.30 -12.33 -20.35
N TRP A 49 -58.82 -13.09 -19.38
CA TRP A 49 -58.82 -14.54 -19.41
C TRP A 49 -60.19 -15.08 -19.02
N LYS A 50 -60.63 -16.12 -19.73
CA LYS A 50 -61.89 -16.81 -19.48
C LYS A 50 -61.66 -18.30 -19.37
N GLY A 51 -61.94 -18.86 -18.20
CA GLY A 51 -62.14 -20.29 -18.02
C GLY A 51 -63.64 -20.60 -18.04
N ASP A 52 -64.14 -21.15 -16.94
CA ASP A 52 -65.60 -21.26 -16.72
C ASP A 52 -66.24 -19.87 -16.50
N ASN A 53 -65.48 -18.94 -15.92
CA ASN A 53 -65.84 -17.53 -15.73
C ASN A 53 -64.67 -16.64 -16.16
N TRP A 54 -64.94 -15.34 -16.38
CA TRP A 54 -63.91 -14.32 -16.54
C TRP A 54 -63.07 -14.18 -15.27
N LEU A 55 -61.79 -13.86 -15.44
CA LEU A 55 -60.84 -13.63 -14.35
C LEU A 55 -60.63 -12.14 -14.10
N ASP A 56 -60.41 -11.79 -12.85
CA ASP A 56 -59.94 -10.46 -12.43
C ASP A 56 -58.41 -10.42 -12.55
N THR A 57 -57.92 -9.92 -13.69
CA THR A 57 -56.52 -9.93 -14.11
C THR A 57 -55.73 -8.78 -13.49
N ASN A 58 -56.38 -7.63 -13.26
CA ASN A 58 -55.78 -6.49 -12.57
C ASN A 58 -56.06 -6.47 -11.05
N ASN A 59 -56.76 -7.48 -10.52
CA ASN A 59 -57.10 -7.63 -9.11
C ASN A 59 -57.82 -6.39 -8.53
N ASP A 60 -58.75 -5.80 -9.29
CA ASP A 60 -59.57 -4.66 -8.87
C ASP A 60 -60.92 -5.07 -8.25
N GLY A 61 -61.21 -6.38 -8.21
CA GLY A 61 -62.34 -7.01 -7.54
C GLY A 61 -63.32 -7.65 -8.53
N PRO A 62 -63.89 -6.89 -9.48
CA PRO A 62 -64.70 -7.43 -10.57
C PRO A 62 -63.88 -8.25 -11.60
N PRO A 63 -64.44 -9.32 -12.19
CA PRO A 63 -63.82 -9.97 -13.36
C PRO A 63 -63.63 -9.01 -14.53
N ASP A 64 -62.54 -9.17 -15.28
CA ASP A 64 -62.29 -8.43 -16.51
C ASP A 64 -62.96 -9.11 -17.71
N GLU A 65 -63.88 -8.40 -18.37
CA GLU A 65 -64.62 -8.93 -19.53
C GLU A 65 -64.80 -7.89 -20.65
N PRO A 66 -64.99 -8.33 -21.91
CA PRO A 66 -65.30 -7.43 -23.03
C PRO A 66 -66.50 -6.53 -22.72
N GLY A 67 -66.41 -5.27 -23.15
CA GLY A 67 -67.45 -4.25 -22.98
C GLY A 67 -67.26 -3.34 -21.76
N GLN A 68 -66.28 -3.60 -20.90
CA GLN A 68 -65.94 -2.72 -19.77
C GLN A 68 -65.24 -1.44 -20.24
N THR A 69 -65.60 -0.30 -19.66
CA THR A 69 -65.00 1.01 -19.93
C THR A 69 -64.28 1.55 -18.70
N ASP A 70 -63.41 2.54 -18.91
CA ASP A 70 -62.67 3.25 -17.87
C ASP A 70 -61.83 2.31 -16.97
N LYS A 71 -61.35 1.20 -17.53
CA LYS A 71 -60.50 0.25 -16.80
C LYS A 71 -59.12 0.86 -16.59
N LEU A 72 -58.57 0.63 -15.41
CA LEU A 72 -57.21 1.02 -15.05
C LEU A 72 -56.33 -0.22 -14.89
N THR A 73 -55.10 -0.13 -15.37
CA THR A 73 -54.10 -1.17 -15.10
C THR A 73 -53.57 -1.07 -13.68
N LYS A 74 -52.86 -2.10 -13.21
CA LYS A 74 -51.92 -1.87 -12.13
C LYS A 74 -50.81 -0.92 -12.61
N PRO A 75 -50.24 -0.07 -11.73
CA PRO A 75 -49.11 0.75 -12.11
C PRO A 75 -47.86 -0.11 -12.39
N PHE A 76 -47.14 0.24 -13.45
CA PHE A 76 -45.85 -0.36 -13.82
C PHE A 76 -44.72 0.59 -13.45
N ASN A 77 -43.65 0.06 -12.84
CA ASN A 77 -42.53 0.88 -12.36
C ASN A 77 -41.43 1.00 -13.41
N TYR A 78 -40.94 2.23 -13.60
CA TYR A 78 -39.85 2.61 -14.48
C TYR A 78 -38.77 3.34 -13.69
N SER A 79 -37.53 3.27 -14.17
CA SER A 79 -36.38 3.85 -13.49
C SER A 79 -35.43 4.56 -14.44
N ALA A 80 -34.91 5.70 -14.01
CA ALA A 80 -33.76 6.43 -14.55
C ALA A 80 -32.63 6.54 -13.51
N SER A 81 -32.53 5.57 -12.59
CA SER A 81 -31.47 5.56 -11.57
C SER A 81 -30.06 5.56 -12.15
N ASP A 82 -29.88 5.06 -13.38
CA ASP A 82 -28.64 5.11 -14.14
C ASP A 82 -28.18 6.53 -14.51
N LYS A 83 -29.04 7.53 -14.29
CA LYS A 83 -28.74 8.95 -14.54
C LYS A 83 -28.44 9.75 -13.29
N LEU A 84 -28.60 9.17 -12.09
CA LEU A 84 -28.46 9.92 -10.84
C LEU A 84 -27.01 10.35 -10.56
N ASP A 85 -26.00 9.70 -11.11
CA ASP A 85 -24.60 10.10 -10.87
C ASP A 85 -24.24 11.39 -11.61
N GLU A 86 -24.85 11.62 -12.77
CA GLU A 86 -24.57 12.76 -13.65
C GLU A 86 -25.63 13.89 -13.52
N TRP A 87 -26.86 13.54 -13.14
CA TRP A 87 -28.02 14.42 -13.23
C TRP A 87 -28.81 14.49 -11.92
N GLN A 88 -29.29 15.69 -11.61
CA GLN A 88 -30.42 15.87 -10.70
C GLN A 88 -31.70 15.78 -11.53
N ILE A 89 -32.46 14.71 -11.33
CA ILE A 89 -33.74 14.51 -12.02
C ILE A 89 -34.76 15.51 -11.45
N THR A 90 -35.39 16.28 -12.34
CA THR A 90 -36.30 17.38 -11.98
C THR A 90 -37.74 17.11 -12.37
N ARG A 91 -37.97 16.27 -13.39
CA ARG A 91 -39.31 15.98 -13.91
C ARG A 91 -39.34 14.67 -14.69
N VAL A 92 -40.49 14.00 -14.69
CA VAL A 92 -40.78 12.84 -15.52
C VAL A 92 -42.15 13.02 -16.15
N GLU A 93 -42.29 12.63 -17.42
CA GLU A 93 -43.53 12.71 -18.18
C GLU A 93 -43.79 11.41 -18.91
N VAL A 94 -45.07 11.11 -19.16
CA VAL A 94 -45.50 10.02 -20.03
C VAL A 94 -46.44 10.56 -21.09
N SER A 95 -46.31 10.07 -22.32
CA SER A 95 -47.11 10.52 -23.46
C SER A 95 -47.66 9.36 -24.28
N TYR A 96 -48.93 9.47 -24.63
CA TYR A 96 -49.65 8.66 -25.61
C TYR A 96 -50.87 9.46 -26.12
N PRO A 97 -51.22 9.40 -27.42
CA PRO A 97 -50.50 8.73 -28.50
C PRO A 97 -49.18 9.45 -28.85
N PHE A 98 -48.30 8.78 -29.59
CA PHE A 98 -47.06 9.36 -30.11
C PHE A 98 -46.87 8.99 -31.59
N THR A 99 -46.08 9.81 -32.28
CA THR A 99 -45.79 9.75 -33.72
C THR A 99 -44.53 8.93 -34.04
N LEU A 100 -44.28 8.68 -35.32
CA LEU A 100 -43.03 8.09 -35.82
C LEU A 100 -41.79 8.90 -35.40
N ASP A 101 -41.87 10.22 -35.45
CA ASP A 101 -40.75 11.11 -35.13
C ASP A 101 -40.43 11.03 -33.63
N GLU A 102 -41.45 11.03 -32.77
CA GLU A 102 -41.27 10.86 -31.32
C GLU A 102 -40.74 9.47 -30.96
N TYR A 103 -41.23 8.41 -31.62
CA TYR A 103 -40.69 7.06 -31.46
C TYR A 103 -39.20 6.96 -31.83
N THR A 104 -38.81 7.60 -32.93
CA THR A 104 -37.42 7.62 -33.40
C THR A 104 -36.54 8.44 -32.45
N THR A 105 -37.05 9.56 -31.95
CA THR A 105 -36.37 10.41 -30.96
C THR A 105 -36.14 9.68 -29.64
N ALA A 106 -37.12 8.87 -29.21
CA ALA A 106 -37.02 8.02 -28.01
C ALA A 106 -36.10 6.79 -28.17
N GLY A 107 -35.41 6.64 -29.32
CA GLY A 107 -34.51 5.51 -29.58
C GLY A 107 -35.23 4.21 -29.95
N GLY A 108 -36.54 4.24 -30.15
CA GLY A 108 -37.38 3.09 -30.48
C GLY A 108 -37.46 2.01 -29.39
N ARG A 109 -37.98 0.82 -29.76
CA ARG A 109 -38.15 -0.31 -28.85
C ARG A 109 -37.11 -1.40 -29.12
N PRO A 110 -36.23 -1.75 -28.16
CA PRO A 110 -35.24 -2.81 -28.33
C PRO A 110 -35.77 -4.22 -28.02
N TYR A 111 -37.02 -4.37 -27.58
CA TYR A 111 -37.60 -5.64 -27.16
C TYR A 111 -38.81 -6.05 -28.01
N GLY A 112 -38.89 -7.34 -28.33
CA GLY A 112 -40.05 -7.97 -28.95
C GLY A 112 -41.19 -8.26 -27.96
N PRO A 113 -42.35 -8.73 -28.46
CA PRO A 113 -43.52 -9.00 -27.62
C PRO A 113 -43.36 -10.13 -26.61
N ASP A 114 -42.34 -10.98 -26.79
CA ASP A 114 -41.93 -11.99 -25.81
C ASP A 114 -41.01 -11.45 -24.70
N GLY A 115 -40.75 -10.14 -24.70
CA GLY A 115 -39.86 -9.47 -23.75
C GLY A 115 -38.38 -9.68 -24.02
N LYS A 116 -37.99 -10.42 -25.07
CA LYS A 116 -36.59 -10.62 -25.45
C LYS A 116 -36.11 -9.51 -26.38
N LEU A 117 -34.79 -9.38 -26.55
CA LEU A 117 -34.22 -8.45 -27.51
C LEU A 117 -34.81 -8.70 -28.90
N TRP A 118 -35.25 -7.63 -29.56
CA TRP A 118 -35.83 -7.70 -30.89
C TRP A 118 -34.78 -8.21 -31.89
N VAL A 119 -35.19 -9.19 -32.70
CA VAL A 119 -34.43 -9.71 -33.82
C VAL A 119 -35.22 -9.39 -35.08
N ASP A 120 -34.62 -8.60 -35.97
CA ASP A 120 -35.25 -8.23 -37.24
C ASP A 120 -35.50 -9.51 -38.07
N PRO A 121 -36.75 -9.79 -38.49
CA PRO A 121 -37.08 -11.04 -39.17
C PRO A 121 -36.50 -11.15 -40.59
N GLY A 122 -36.12 -10.02 -41.21
CA GLY A 122 -35.50 -9.99 -42.53
C GLY A 122 -33.98 -10.22 -42.48
N THR A 123 -33.31 -9.75 -41.42
CA THR A 123 -31.84 -9.80 -41.31
C THR A 123 -31.32 -10.82 -40.29
N GLY A 124 -32.15 -11.21 -39.31
CA GLY A 124 -31.74 -12.05 -38.18
C GLY A 124 -30.83 -11.34 -37.16
N GLN A 125 -30.64 -10.03 -37.27
CA GLN A 125 -29.79 -9.25 -36.36
C GLN A 125 -30.58 -8.65 -35.20
N GLN A 126 -29.95 -8.59 -34.03
CA GLN A 126 -30.49 -7.87 -32.87
C GLN A 126 -30.40 -6.36 -33.10
N GLY A 127 -31.45 -5.62 -32.73
CA GLY A 127 -31.45 -4.16 -32.90
C GLY A 127 -32.72 -3.48 -32.40
N ILE A 128 -32.89 -2.22 -32.79
CA ILE A 128 -34.09 -1.44 -32.52
C ILE A 128 -35.19 -1.85 -33.52
N MET A 129 -36.40 -2.10 -33.00
CA MET A 129 -37.56 -2.42 -33.83
C MET A 129 -37.88 -1.25 -34.78
N SER A 130 -38.06 -1.53 -36.06
CA SER A 130 -38.51 -0.51 -37.02
C SER A 130 -39.90 -0.01 -36.65
N TRP A 131 -40.26 1.21 -37.03
CA TRP A 131 -41.61 1.72 -36.77
C TRP A 131 -42.72 0.84 -37.37
N LEU A 132 -42.50 0.29 -38.58
CA LEU A 132 -43.47 -0.58 -39.22
C LEU A 132 -43.65 -1.89 -38.45
N ASP A 133 -42.56 -2.46 -37.92
CA ASP A 133 -42.63 -3.63 -37.06
C ASP A 133 -43.28 -3.27 -35.71
N PHE A 134 -42.97 -2.11 -35.13
CA PHE A 134 -43.59 -1.65 -33.90
C PHE A 134 -45.10 -1.45 -34.06
N GLN A 135 -45.52 -0.86 -35.18
CA GLN A 135 -46.92 -0.72 -35.54
C GLN A 135 -47.58 -2.10 -35.63
N ARG A 136 -47.01 -3.02 -36.41
CA ARG A 136 -47.55 -4.36 -36.61
C ARG A 136 -47.61 -5.20 -35.33
N ASN A 137 -46.58 -5.10 -34.47
CA ASN A 137 -46.46 -5.94 -33.29
C ASN A 137 -47.22 -5.36 -32.09
N TYR A 138 -47.43 -4.05 -32.02
CA TYR A 138 -48.01 -3.37 -30.86
C TYR A 138 -49.19 -2.45 -31.19
N LEU A 139 -49.05 -1.52 -32.14
CA LEU A 139 -50.10 -0.52 -32.43
C LEU A 139 -51.33 -1.09 -33.14
N ASP A 140 -51.20 -2.24 -33.82
CA ASP A 140 -52.34 -2.95 -34.40
C ASP A 140 -53.18 -3.67 -33.33
N TYR A 141 -52.71 -3.73 -32.08
CA TYR A 141 -53.37 -4.42 -30.96
C TYR A 141 -53.67 -3.48 -29.77
N LEU A 142 -54.25 -2.31 -30.04
CA LEU A 142 -54.58 -1.30 -29.03
C LEU A 142 -56.02 -1.45 -28.52
N PRO A 143 -56.28 -1.18 -27.23
CA PRO A 143 -57.64 -1.11 -26.72
C PRO A 143 -58.30 0.21 -27.15
N GLN A 144 -59.59 0.38 -26.85
CA GLN A 144 -60.26 1.66 -27.09
C GLN A 144 -59.90 2.67 -25.98
N ASN A 145 -59.93 3.97 -26.31
CA ASN A 145 -59.72 5.07 -25.35
C ASN A 145 -58.44 4.95 -24.50
N LEU A 146 -57.37 4.40 -25.08
CA LEU A 146 -56.08 4.23 -24.39
C LEU A 146 -55.51 5.59 -23.96
N SER A 147 -55.11 5.67 -22.69
CA SER A 147 -54.39 6.79 -22.08
C SER A 147 -53.30 6.27 -21.15
N ALA A 148 -52.31 7.12 -20.83
CA ALA A 148 -51.23 6.81 -19.92
C ALA A 148 -50.96 8.00 -18.99
N GLN A 149 -50.70 7.75 -17.71
CA GLN A 149 -50.42 8.79 -16.71
C GLN A 149 -49.40 8.34 -15.67
N ILE A 150 -48.64 9.30 -15.12
CA ILE A 150 -47.78 9.06 -13.95
C ILE A 150 -48.64 9.13 -12.70
N VAL A 151 -48.71 8.04 -11.93
CA VAL A 151 -49.50 7.96 -10.68
C VAL A 151 -48.66 8.03 -9.42
N ASN A 152 -47.35 7.79 -9.52
CA ASN A 152 -46.40 7.93 -8.44
C ASN A 152 -45.01 8.24 -9.00
N GLN A 153 -44.20 9.02 -8.29
CA GLN A 153 -42.81 9.29 -8.65
C GLN A 153 -41.96 9.63 -7.42
N ASP A 154 -40.70 9.22 -7.46
CA ASP A 154 -39.64 9.68 -6.57
C ASP A 154 -38.42 10.04 -7.41
N LEU A 155 -38.28 11.35 -7.67
CA LEU A 155 -37.23 11.90 -8.51
C LEU A 155 -35.83 11.76 -7.87
N SER A 156 -35.75 11.62 -6.54
CA SER A 156 -34.48 11.45 -5.84
C SER A 156 -33.87 10.06 -6.05
N THR A 157 -34.72 9.07 -6.27
CA THR A 157 -34.33 7.69 -6.63
C THR A 157 -34.48 7.42 -8.13
N GLY A 158 -34.94 8.40 -8.90
CA GLY A 158 -35.20 8.28 -10.33
C GLY A 158 -36.26 7.24 -10.66
N SER A 159 -37.32 7.14 -9.85
CA SER A 159 -38.38 6.14 -10.04
C SER A 159 -39.74 6.78 -10.36
N ALA A 160 -40.54 6.11 -11.18
CA ALA A 160 -41.88 6.53 -11.56
C ALA A 160 -42.78 5.32 -11.84
N SER A 161 -44.07 5.45 -11.53
CA SER A 161 -45.09 4.43 -11.82
C SER A 161 -46.07 4.97 -12.86
N VAL A 162 -46.24 4.24 -13.96
CA VAL A 162 -47.18 4.58 -15.04
C VAL A 162 -48.41 3.68 -14.93
N GLU A 163 -49.59 4.27 -15.03
CA GLU A 163 -50.87 3.58 -15.11
C GLU A 163 -51.53 3.89 -16.46
N TRP A 164 -52.22 2.91 -17.04
CA TRP A 164 -52.97 3.10 -18.28
C TRP A 164 -54.47 3.02 -18.01
N GLY A 165 -55.21 3.93 -18.66
CA GLY A 165 -56.66 3.87 -18.77
C GLY A 165 -57.07 3.30 -20.13
N LEU A 166 -58.04 2.39 -20.17
CA LEU A 166 -58.48 1.74 -21.40
C LEU A 166 -59.94 1.25 -21.34
N ASP A 167 -60.53 1.05 -22.51
CA ASP A 167 -61.81 0.39 -22.73
C ASP A 167 -61.60 -0.95 -23.44
N LEU A 168 -62.26 -1.99 -22.94
CA LEU A 168 -62.23 -3.35 -23.49
C LEU A 168 -63.34 -3.49 -24.53
N PRO A 169 -63.05 -3.55 -25.85
CA PRO A 169 -64.09 -3.65 -26.88
C PRO A 169 -64.86 -4.99 -26.80
N ASP A 170 -66.15 -4.96 -27.15
CA ASP A 170 -66.98 -6.16 -27.37
C ASP A 170 -67.57 -6.15 -28.81
N PRO A 171 -67.15 -7.07 -29.71
CA PRO A 171 -66.17 -8.14 -29.48
C PRO A 171 -64.75 -7.59 -29.22
N PRO A 172 -63.80 -8.41 -28.70
CA PRO A 172 -62.42 -8.00 -28.40
C PRO A 172 -61.60 -7.76 -29.69
N GLU A 173 -61.98 -6.73 -30.43
CA GLU A 173 -61.31 -6.25 -31.63
C GLU A 173 -59.94 -5.66 -31.28
N ASN A 174 -59.01 -5.71 -32.24
CA ASN A 174 -57.64 -5.25 -32.06
C ASN A 174 -56.96 -5.85 -30.81
N ALA A 175 -57.31 -7.08 -30.45
CA ALA A 175 -56.64 -7.85 -29.42
C ALA A 175 -55.90 -9.02 -30.07
N LEU A 176 -54.75 -9.38 -29.51
CA LEU A 176 -54.07 -10.61 -29.89
C LEU A 176 -54.87 -11.80 -29.34
N ASP A 177 -55.36 -12.67 -30.24
CA ASP A 177 -56.19 -13.82 -29.85
C ASP A 177 -55.35 -14.93 -29.21
N LEU A 178 -55.30 -14.92 -27.87
CA LEU A 178 -54.54 -15.92 -27.12
C LEU A 178 -55.24 -17.28 -27.09
N LYS A 179 -56.35 -17.51 -27.79
CA LYS A 179 -56.81 -18.89 -28.08
C LYS A 179 -55.88 -19.59 -29.06
N ASN A 180 -55.16 -18.83 -29.90
CA ASN A 180 -54.21 -19.39 -30.85
C ASN A 180 -52.86 -19.71 -30.16
N PRO A 181 -52.41 -20.99 -30.14
CA PRO A 181 -51.14 -21.36 -29.52
C PRO A 181 -49.92 -20.70 -30.17
N GLN A 182 -50.00 -20.30 -31.44
CA GLN A 182 -48.91 -19.57 -32.11
C GLN A 182 -48.74 -18.18 -31.52
N TYR A 183 -49.85 -17.49 -31.18
CA TYR A 183 -49.78 -16.18 -30.55
C TYR A 183 -49.30 -16.25 -29.11
N ARG A 184 -49.64 -17.33 -28.38
CA ARG A 184 -49.05 -17.62 -27.05
C ARG A 184 -47.53 -17.75 -27.15
N GLN A 185 -47.04 -18.58 -28.08
CA GLN A 185 -45.61 -18.78 -28.27
C GLN A 185 -44.90 -17.48 -28.70
N TYR A 186 -45.54 -16.68 -29.56
CA TYR A 186 -45.02 -15.40 -30.03
C TYR A 186 -44.80 -14.38 -28.92
N ILE A 187 -45.62 -14.39 -27.86
CA ILE A 187 -45.46 -13.53 -26.67
C ILE A 187 -44.69 -14.22 -25.53
N GLY A 188 -44.05 -15.36 -25.81
CA GLY A 188 -43.21 -16.08 -24.85
C GLY A 188 -43.95 -16.96 -23.84
N TYR A 189 -45.27 -17.17 -23.99
CA TYR A 189 -45.96 -18.18 -23.21
C TYR A 189 -45.70 -19.57 -23.76
N GLU A 190 -45.25 -20.47 -22.89
CA GLU A 190 -45.19 -21.90 -23.20
C GLU A 190 -46.64 -22.45 -23.28
N PRO A 191 -47.09 -22.98 -24.42
CA PRO A 191 -48.48 -23.40 -24.60
C PRO A 191 -48.96 -24.45 -23.59
N SER A 192 -48.03 -25.24 -23.03
CA SER A 192 -48.34 -26.26 -22.02
C SER A 192 -48.77 -25.69 -20.66
N ASN A 193 -48.50 -24.41 -20.40
CA ASN A 193 -48.83 -23.74 -19.13
C ASN A 193 -50.26 -23.21 -19.07
N ILE A 194 -51.00 -23.23 -20.19
CA ILE A 194 -52.36 -22.70 -20.28
C ILE A 194 -53.29 -23.82 -20.74
N GLY A 195 -54.32 -24.12 -19.93
CA GLY A 195 -55.30 -25.16 -20.24
C GLY A 195 -55.98 -24.93 -21.59
N SER A 196 -56.30 -26.02 -22.30
CA SER A 196 -56.93 -25.94 -23.64
C SER A 196 -58.32 -25.32 -23.65
N MET A 197 -58.97 -25.22 -22.48
CA MET A 197 -60.28 -24.59 -22.31
C MET A 197 -60.20 -23.10 -21.91
N VAL A 198 -58.98 -22.56 -21.73
CA VAL A 198 -58.80 -21.15 -21.35
C VAL A 198 -58.73 -20.29 -22.61
N GLU A 199 -59.67 -19.36 -22.72
CA GLU A 199 -59.68 -18.30 -23.73
C GLU A 199 -58.99 -17.05 -23.17
N GLY A 200 -58.31 -16.29 -24.03
CA GLY A 200 -57.67 -15.05 -23.59
C GLY A 200 -57.39 -14.10 -24.74
N TRP A 201 -57.24 -12.83 -24.39
CA TRP A 201 -56.98 -11.73 -25.32
C TRP A 201 -55.98 -10.77 -24.69
N ARG A 202 -55.07 -10.22 -25.51
CA ARG A 202 -54.07 -9.23 -25.09
C ARG A 202 -54.18 -7.96 -25.89
N TRP A 203 -54.16 -6.82 -25.21
CA TRP A 203 -53.89 -5.51 -25.79
C TRP A 203 -52.52 -5.00 -25.32
N TYR A 204 -51.84 -4.24 -26.17
CA TYR A 204 -50.60 -3.55 -25.79
C TYR A 204 -50.86 -2.11 -25.42
N LEU A 205 -50.04 -1.61 -24.50
CA LEU A 205 -50.19 -0.30 -23.87
C LEU A 205 -48.90 0.50 -24.08
N PRO A 206 -48.61 0.95 -25.30
CA PRO A 206 -47.40 1.70 -25.59
C PRO A 206 -47.49 3.13 -25.05
N ALA A 207 -46.36 3.67 -24.60
CA ALA A 207 -46.19 5.09 -24.28
C ALA A 207 -44.72 5.48 -24.43
N ILE A 208 -44.42 6.78 -24.42
CA ILE A 208 -43.05 7.28 -24.26
C ILE A 208 -42.95 7.91 -22.87
N ILE A 209 -42.01 7.43 -22.05
CA ILE A 209 -41.63 8.07 -20.80
C ILE A 209 -40.37 8.91 -21.03
N THR A 210 -40.41 10.17 -20.59
CA THR A 210 -39.33 11.14 -20.76
C THR A 210 -38.92 11.67 -19.40
N TRP A 211 -37.63 11.55 -19.10
CA TRP A 211 -37.00 12.03 -17.88
C TRP A 211 -36.22 13.31 -18.20
N TYR A 212 -36.40 14.30 -17.33
CA TYR A 212 -35.74 15.58 -17.42
C TYR A 212 -34.88 15.80 -16.18
N GLY A 213 -33.75 16.48 -16.37
CA GLY A 213 -32.85 16.82 -15.29
C GLY A 213 -31.97 18.02 -15.62
N VAL A 214 -31.30 18.49 -14.58
CA VAL A 214 -30.20 19.45 -14.67
C VAL A 214 -28.90 18.69 -14.36
N PRO A 215 -27.77 19.02 -15.03
CA PRO A 215 -26.49 18.42 -14.66
C PRO A 215 -26.24 18.68 -13.18
N LYS A 216 -25.76 17.68 -12.44
CA LYS A 216 -25.25 17.96 -11.10
C LYS A 216 -24.06 18.91 -11.24
N GLU A 217 -23.96 19.85 -10.32
CA GLU A 217 -22.68 20.54 -10.13
C GLU A 217 -21.65 19.45 -9.87
N GLN A 218 -20.66 19.36 -10.76
CA GLN A 218 -19.61 18.37 -10.62
C GLN A 218 -18.86 18.73 -9.35
N GLU A 219 -19.05 17.90 -8.34
CA GLU A 219 -18.34 17.96 -7.08
C GLU A 219 -16.84 17.91 -7.39
N MET A 220 -16.18 19.06 -7.32
CA MET A 220 -14.76 19.17 -7.57
C MET A 220 -14.04 18.79 -6.29
N ASN A 221 -12.97 18.01 -6.38
CA ASN A 221 -12.13 17.73 -5.23
C ASN A 221 -10.69 17.62 -5.67
N LEU A 222 -9.80 18.31 -4.97
CA LEU A 222 -8.37 18.06 -5.04
C LEU A 222 -7.98 17.24 -3.81
N ALA A 223 -6.96 16.41 -3.98
CA ALA A 223 -6.32 15.76 -2.86
C ALA A 223 -4.82 15.66 -3.14
N VAL A 224 -4.01 15.61 -2.09
CA VAL A 224 -2.57 15.39 -2.22
C VAL A 224 -2.11 14.29 -1.27
N THR A 225 -1.23 13.42 -1.74
CA THR A 225 -0.63 12.34 -0.94
C THR A 225 0.86 12.27 -1.19
N ILE A 226 1.66 12.05 -0.15
CA ILE A 226 3.09 11.76 -0.25
C ILE A 226 3.24 10.25 -0.50
N THR A 227 3.79 9.88 -1.66
CA THR A 227 3.78 8.49 -2.14
C THR A 227 5.07 7.74 -1.89
N SER A 228 6.22 8.43 -1.85
CA SER A 228 7.53 7.79 -1.63
C SER A 228 8.49 8.71 -0.87
N PRO A 229 8.38 8.75 0.47
CA PRO A 229 9.37 9.39 1.33
C PRO A 229 10.41 8.37 1.83
N PRO A 230 11.70 8.72 1.91
CA PRO A 230 12.65 7.91 2.66
C PRO A 230 12.30 7.92 4.15
N GLU A 231 12.37 6.79 4.83
CA GLU A 231 12.08 6.70 6.28
C GLU A 231 13.16 7.42 7.11
N GLU A 232 14.42 7.32 6.67
CA GLU A 232 15.57 7.96 7.30
C GLU A 232 16.53 8.55 6.25
N ALA A 233 17.30 9.58 6.63
CA ALA A 233 18.36 10.16 5.82
C ALA A 233 19.48 10.73 6.70
N LEU A 234 20.71 10.79 6.17
CA LEU A 234 21.84 11.40 6.87
C LEU A 234 21.79 12.93 6.78
N ALA A 235 22.29 13.63 7.81
CA ALA A 235 22.41 15.08 7.76
C ALA A 235 23.25 15.53 6.55
N GLY A 236 22.72 16.47 5.76
CA GLY A 236 23.37 16.98 4.55
C GLY A 236 23.15 16.12 3.30
N GLU A 237 22.48 14.98 3.39
CA GLU A 237 22.13 14.13 2.24
C GLU A 237 21.09 14.82 1.35
N ALA A 238 21.26 14.73 0.03
CA ALA A 238 20.27 15.22 -0.93
C ALA A 238 19.20 14.13 -1.14
N ILE A 239 17.97 14.43 -0.76
CA ILE A 239 16.82 13.52 -0.85
C ILE A 239 15.73 14.12 -1.73
N THR A 240 14.90 13.26 -2.33
CA THR A 240 13.71 13.67 -3.10
C THR A 240 12.50 12.98 -2.51
N VAL A 241 11.49 13.76 -2.13
CA VAL A 241 10.18 13.24 -1.71
C VAL A 241 9.23 13.34 -2.89
N THR A 242 8.51 12.27 -3.17
CA THR A 242 7.46 12.27 -4.20
C THR A 242 6.09 12.39 -3.57
N GLY A 243 5.21 13.15 -4.23
CA GLY A 243 3.79 13.17 -3.93
C GLY A 243 2.97 13.08 -5.20
N GLU A 244 1.69 12.87 -5.06
CA GLU A 244 0.70 12.84 -6.13
C GLU A 244 -0.45 13.77 -5.75
N ILE A 245 -0.88 14.61 -6.69
CA ILE A 245 -2.13 15.36 -6.58
C ILE A 245 -3.17 14.67 -7.47
N THR A 246 -4.36 14.44 -6.95
CA THR A 246 -5.52 13.95 -7.71
C THR A 246 -6.59 15.03 -7.83
N SER A 247 -7.36 14.98 -8.91
CA SER A 247 -8.44 15.91 -9.23
C SER A 247 -9.62 15.16 -9.83
N ASP A 248 -10.82 15.38 -9.27
CA ASP A 248 -12.05 14.80 -9.81
C ASP A 248 -12.63 15.60 -10.99
N SER A 249 -12.13 16.80 -11.24
CA SER A 249 -12.57 17.65 -12.38
C SER A 249 -12.31 16.98 -13.72
N ASP A 250 -13.23 17.15 -14.68
CA ASP A 250 -13.07 16.73 -16.08
C ASP A 250 -12.29 17.73 -16.93
N THR A 251 -11.94 18.88 -16.36
CA THR A 251 -11.09 19.88 -17.01
C THR A 251 -9.84 20.16 -16.19
N PRO A 252 -8.68 20.44 -16.83
CA PRO A 252 -7.47 20.74 -16.10
C PRO A 252 -7.61 21.96 -15.17
N ILE A 253 -7.30 21.76 -13.89
CA ILE A 253 -7.30 22.80 -12.86
C ILE A 253 -5.87 23.32 -12.69
N THR A 254 -5.70 24.65 -12.62
CA THR A 254 -4.43 25.23 -12.16
C THR A 254 -4.60 25.80 -10.76
N THR A 255 -3.82 25.29 -9.81
CA THR A 255 -3.91 25.66 -8.39
C THR A 255 -2.53 25.86 -7.77
N LEU A 256 -2.49 26.46 -6.59
CA LEU A 256 -1.27 26.68 -5.82
C LEU A 256 -0.87 25.42 -5.05
N VAL A 257 0.40 25.03 -5.13
CA VAL A 257 1.01 23.95 -4.35
C VAL A 257 2.13 24.52 -3.48
N GLN A 258 2.19 24.11 -2.22
CA GLN A 258 3.20 24.51 -1.26
C GLN A 258 3.87 23.30 -0.61
N TRP A 259 5.20 23.35 -0.45
CA TRP A 259 5.95 22.40 0.35
C TRP A 259 6.59 23.07 1.55
N TYR A 260 6.59 22.38 2.68
CA TYR A 260 7.17 22.81 3.94
C TYR A 260 8.16 21.76 4.47
N LEU A 261 9.27 22.25 5.06
CA LEU A 261 10.16 21.47 5.92
C LEU A 261 10.05 22.04 7.33
N GLY A 262 9.47 21.26 8.24
CA GLY A 262 9.01 21.75 9.54
C GLY A 262 7.98 22.86 9.36
N SER A 263 8.26 24.04 9.93
CA SER A 263 7.43 25.25 9.76
C SER A 263 7.87 26.15 8.61
N LYS A 264 8.95 25.82 7.90
CA LYS A 264 9.51 26.66 6.84
C LYS A 264 8.95 26.26 5.48
N LYS A 265 8.27 27.20 4.82
CA LYS A 265 7.90 27.04 3.41
C LYS A 265 9.15 27.05 2.54
N VAL A 266 9.32 26.00 1.75
CA VAL A 266 10.51 25.77 0.91
C VAL A 266 10.19 25.78 -0.59
N TYR A 267 8.92 25.55 -0.94
CA TYR A 267 8.41 25.70 -2.31
C TYR A 267 7.02 26.32 -2.29
N GLU A 268 6.74 27.11 -3.32
CA GLU A 268 5.42 27.63 -3.66
C GLU A 268 5.35 27.82 -5.17
N GLY A 269 4.32 27.25 -5.82
CA GLY A 269 4.16 27.38 -7.26
C GLY A 269 2.80 26.88 -7.74
N ASN A 270 2.35 27.42 -8.87
CA ASN A 270 1.12 26.94 -9.51
C ASN A 270 1.39 25.66 -10.30
N VAL A 271 0.49 24.70 -10.18
CA VAL A 271 0.53 23.41 -10.87
C VAL A 271 -0.79 23.19 -11.59
N THR A 272 -0.71 22.80 -12.87
CA THR A 272 -1.87 22.37 -13.64
C THR A 272 -2.04 20.86 -13.50
N ILE A 273 -3.20 20.42 -13.02
CA ILE A 273 -3.59 19.03 -12.77
C ILE A 273 -4.75 18.71 -13.69
N ASP A 274 -4.67 17.60 -14.41
CA ASP A 274 -5.81 17.08 -15.19
C ASP A 274 -6.63 16.14 -14.28
N LYS A 275 -6.29 14.84 -14.27
CA LYS A 275 -6.77 13.89 -13.25
C LYS A 275 -5.75 13.61 -12.16
N THR A 276 -4.49 13.41 -12.54
CA THR A 276 -3.39 13.15 -11.60
C THR A 276 -2.15 13.95 -11.98
N LYS A 277 -1.34 14.29 -10.99
CA LYS A 277 -0.07 14.99 -11.19
C LYS A 277 0.98 14.57 -10.16
N ASP A 278 2.04 13.96 -10.65
CA ASP A 278 3.23 13.68 -9.85
C ASP A 278 3.96 14.97 -9.47
N LEU A 279 4.40 15.01 -8.21
CA LEU A 279 5.24 16.03 -7.62
C LEU A 279 6.57 15.41 -7.22
N HIS A 280 7.66 16.13 -7.49
CA HIS A 280 9.00 15.76 -7.03
C HIS A 280 9.61 16.95 -6.31
N PHE A 281 9.91 16.78 -5.03
CA PHE A 281 10.47 17.83 -4.20
C PHE A 281 11.86 17.44 -3.69
N PRO A 282 12.94 17.92 -4.35
CA PRO A 282 14.30 17.70 -3.88
C PRO A 282 14.68 18.68 -2.76
N PHE A 283 15.31 18.18 -1.69
CA PHE A 283 15.89 19.01 -0.64
C PHE A 283 17.10 18.34 0.04
N THR A 284 17.85 19.12 0.83
CA THR A 284 18.97 18.62 1.63
C THR A 284 18.51 18.38 3.06
N MET A 285 18.71 17.17 3.58
CA MET A 285 18.29 16.76 4.93
C MET A 285 18.96 17.64 6.01
N PRO A 286 18.19 18.25 6.93
CA PRO A 286 18.74 19.02 8.05
C PRO A 286 19.46 18.12 9.08
N ASP A 287 20.09 18.75 10.08
CA ASP A 287 20.81 18.11 11.19
C ASP A 287 19.88 17.54 12.28
N SER A 288 18.59 17.40 11.98
CA SER A 288 17.55 16.86 12.86
C SER A 288 16.43 16.22 12.02
N SER A 289 15.65 15.30 12.60
CA SER A 289 14.45 14.76 11.93
C SER A 289 13.52 15.91 11.54
N THR A 290 12.91 15.83 10.36
CA THR A 290 12.10 16.91 9.81
C THR A 290 10.73 16.41 9.36
N LEU A 291 9.70 17.22 9.59
CA LEU A 291 8.36 17.00 9.06
C LEU A 291 8.29 17.60 7.65
N VAL A 292 8.01 16.79 6.65
CA VAL A 292 7.71 17.26 5.29
C VAL A 292 6.20 17.36 5.16
N THR A 293 5.70 18.53 4.74
CA THR A 293 4.28 18.76 4.49
C THR A 293 4.09 19.27 3.07
N VAL A 294 3.12 18.70 2.37
CA VAL A 294 2.64 19.21 1.07
C VAL A 294 1.20 19.69 1.22
N GLN A 295 0.87 20.79 0.56
CA GLN A 295 -0.48 21.35 0.49
C GLN A 295 -0.82 21.68 -0.95
N VAL A 296 -2.04 21.36 -1.36
CA VAL A 296 -2.65 21.79 -2.63
C VAL A 296 -3.83 22.70 -2.32
N ASN A 297 -4.04 23.74 -3.14
CA ASN A 297 -5.04 24.78 -2.95
C ASN A 297 -5.19 25.31 -1.50
N PRO A 298 -4.08 25.70 -0.82
CA PRO A 298 -4.15 26.11 0.59
C PRO A 298 -4.97 27.38 0.84
N GLY A 299 -5.30 28.13 -0.22
CA GLY A 299 -6.14 29.33 -0.16
C GLY A 299 -7.64 29.08 -0.30
N HIS A 300 -8.03 27.83 -0.58
CA HIS A 300 -9.40 27.40 -0.80
C HIS A 300 -10.13 28.24 -1.86
N ASN A 301 -9.43 28.53 -2.96
CA ASN A 301 -9.90 29.48 -3.96
C ASN A 301 -9.71 29.03 -5.41
N GLN A 302 -8.94 27.97 -5.66
CA GLN A 302 -8.68 27.42 -6.99
C GLN A 302 -8.65 25.88 -6.97
N PRO A 303 -9.80 25.22 -7.11
CA PRO A 303 -11.16 25.79 -7.23
C PRO A 303 -11.69 26.27 -5.86
N PRO A 304 -12.69 27.16 -5.79
CA PRO A 304 -13.29 27.59 -4.52
C PRO A 304 -14.36 26.63 -3.96
N ASP A 305 -14.82 25.69 -4.79
CA ASP A 305 -15.97 24.83 -4.61
C ASP A 305 -15.59 23.35 -4.43
N GLU A 306 -14.47 23.09 -3.74
CA GLU A 306 -14.11 21.71 -3.39
C GLU A 306 -15.09 21.11 -2.39
N THR A 307 -15.40 19.82 -2.56
CA THR A 307 -16.28 19.08 -1.65
C THR A 307 -15.66 18.82 -0.28
N THR A 308 -14.35 18.62 -0.25
CA THR A 308 -13.57 18.49 0.97
C THR A 308 -12.28 19.31 0.87
N TRP A 309 -11.73 19.65 2.04
CA TRP A 309 -10.49 20.39 2.19
C TRP A 309 -9.48 19.66 3.09
N ASP A 310 -9.90 18.56 3.71
CA ASP A 310 -9.11 17.86 4.72
C ASP A 310 -7.98 17.02 4.07
N ASP A 311 -8.19 16.59 2.83
CA ASP A 311 -7.29 15.83 1.95
C ASP A 311 -6.39 16.72 1.08
N ASN A 312 -6.53 18.04 1.17
CA ASN A 312 -5.65 19.01 0.53
C ASN A 312 -4.29 19.19 1.22
N LYS A 313 -3.98 18.33 2.20
CA LYS A 313 -2.74 18.36 2.94
C LYS A 313 -2.31 16.95 3.33
N ASP A 314 -1.03 16.65 3.10
CA ASP A 314 -0.40 15.45 3.64
C ASP A 314 0.95 15.76 4.30
N SER A 315 1.41 14.92 5.22
CA SER A 315 2.65 15.12 5.95
C SER A 315 3.32 13.82 6.38
N VAL A 316 4.65 13.78 6.28
CA VAL A 316 5.47 12.64 6.71
C VAL A 316 6.70 13.11 7.49
N THR A 317 7.11 12.36 8.50
CA THR A 317 8.35 12.63 9.23
C THR A 317 9.48 11.79 8.63
N ILE A 318 10.57 12.44 8.24
CA ILE A 318 11.81 11.79 7.81
C ILE A 318 12.77 11.84 8.99
N ASN A 319 13.21 10.68 9.44
CA ASN A 319 14.09 10.59 10.62
C ASN A 319 15.54 10.87 10.24
N LEU A 320 16.27 11.54 11.13
CA LEU A 320 17.71 11.64 11.00
C LEU A 320 18.34 10.28 11.31
N SER A 321 18.96 9.65 10.31
CA SER A 321 19.68 8.40 10.52
C SER A 321 20.93 8.66 11.34
N ALA A 322 21.17 7.84 12.36
CA ALA A 322 22.42 7.89 13.09
C ALA A 322 23.55 7.41 12.16
N PRO A 323 24.74 8.04 12.15
CA PRO A 323 25.87 7.49 11.41
C PRO A 323 26.12 6.07 11.90
N VAL A 324 26.14 5.11 10.96
CA VAL A 324 26.29 3.68 11.27
C VAL A 324 27.48 3.50 12.20
N PRO A 325 27.29 3.03 13.45
CA PRO A 325 28.41 2.78 14.34
C PRO A 325 29.31 1.72 13.70
N PRO A 326 30.65 1.84 13.83
CA PRO A 326 31.56 0.87 13.24
C PRO A 326 31.18 -0.55 13.71
N PRO A 327 31.20 -1.56 12.80
CA PRO A 327 30.71 -2.89 13.12
C PRO A 327 31.49 -3.48 14.30
N VAL A 328 30.77 -3.82 15.38
CA VAL A 328 31.33 -4.55 16.51
C VAL A 328 31.43 -6.02 16.10
N ILE A 329 32.65 -6.46 15.78
CA ILE A 329 32.92 -7.85 15.43
C ILE A 329 32.90 -8.69 16.71
N GLN A 330 31.94 -9.62 16.82
CA GLN A 330 31.96 -10.66 17.85
C GLN A 330 32.92 -11.78 17.41
N THR A 331 34.07 -11.88 18.07
CA THR A 331 35.04 -12.96 17.78
C THR A 331 34.71 -14.22 18.58
N GLY A 332 34.72 -15.36 17.89
CA GLY A 332 34.68 -16.70 18.49
C GLY A 332 36.02 -17.10 19.12
N SER A 333 36.18 -18.40 19.37
CA SER A 333 37.22 -19.06 20.18
C SER A 333 38.68 -18.92 19.69
N GLY A 334 38.99 -17.99 18.79
CA GLY A 334 40.29 -17.79 18.16
C GLY A 334 41.35 -17.08 19.02
N LEU A 335 41.37 -17.32 20.33
CA LEU A 335 42.28 -16.69 21.26
C LEU A 335 42.90 -17.75 22.18
N THR A 336 44.23 -17.76 22.29
CA THR A 336 44.97 -18.74 23.08
C THR A 336 45.56 -18.11 24.34
N PHE A 337 45.30 -18.71 25.50
CA PHE A 337 45.83 -18.29 26.80
C PHE A 337 47.06 -19.11 27.16
N GLN A 338 48.08 -18.46 27.72
CA GLN A 338 49.30 -19.13 28.17
C GLN A 338 49.70 -18.58 29.53
N ALA A 339 50.12 -19.43 30.47
CA ALA A 339 50.68 -19.02 31.76
C ALA A 339 52.20 -19.20 31.76
N VAL A 340 52.91 -18.39 32.55
CA VAL A 340 54.38 -18.45 32.67
C VAL A 340 54.76 -18.68 34.12
N SER A 341 55.43 -19.80 34.40
CA SER A 341 55.97 -20.11 35.72
C SER A 341 57.19 -19.23 36.00
N GLN A 342 57.28 -18.59 37.18
CA GLN A 342 58.46 -17.80 37.56
C GLN A 342 59.35 -18.46 38.63
N TYR A 343 58.92 -19.56 39.27
CA TYR A 343 59.69 -20.23 40.33
C TYR A 343 59.66 -21.75 40.19
N SER A 344 60.82 -22.37 40.37
CA SER A 344 60.95 -23.83 40.37
C SER A 344 60.63 -24.38 41.77
N VAL A 345 59.55 -25.15 41.87
CA VAL A 345 59.08 -25.81 43.11
C VAL A 345 60.18 -26.68 43.75
N VAL A 346 61.08 -27.23 42.93
CA VAL A 346 62.14 -28.13 43.37
C VAL A 346 63.32 -27.37 43.98
N THR A 347 63.57 -26.11 43.57
CA THR A 347 64.81 -25.39 43.93
C THR A 347 64.58 -24.09 44.70
N GLY A 348 63.33 -23.60 44.78
CA GLY A 348 62.98 -22.36 45.49
C GLY A 348 63.61 -21.09 44.90
N LYS A 349 64.24 -21.19 43.73
CA LYS A 349 64.85 -20.06 43.01
C LYS A 349 63.93 -19.61 41.86
N PRO A 350 64.02 -18.34 41.42
CA PRO A 350 63.38 -17.91 40.19
C PRO A 350 63.80 -18.86 39.08
N ASP A 351 62.83 -19.41 38.35
CA ASP A 351 63.11 -20.30 37.23
C ASP A 351 63.76 -19.45 36.14
N THR A 352 65.09 -19.46 36.05
CA THR A 352 65.84 -18.63 35.09
C THR A 352 65.70 -19.16 33.65
N GLY A 353 65.07 -20.32 33.47
CA GLY A 353 64.56 -20.75 32.18
C GLY A 353 63.10 -20.35 32.07
N ASN A 354 62.76 -19.60 31.02
CA ASN A 354 61.38 -19.32 30.59
C ASN A 354 60.63 -20.63 30.28
N SER A 355 60.26 -21.39 31.31
CA SER A 355 59.52 -22.64 31.21
C SER A 355 58.05 -22.31 30.98
N ILE A 356 57.77 -21.86 29.75
CA ILE A 356 56.44 -21.55 29.26
C ILE A 356 55.57 -22.81 29.41
N ARG A 357 54.40 -22.69 30.06
CA ARG A 357 53.45 -23.79 30.22
C ARG A 357 52.66 -24.00 28.93
N GLN A 358 52.15 -25.21 28.72
CA GLN A 358 51.17 -25.45 27.67
C GLN A 358 49.92 -24.58 27.93
N PRO A 359 49.19 -24.15 26.89
CA PRO A 359 47.97 -23.38 27.05
C PRO A 359 47.02 -24.01 28.08
N ASN A 360 46.41 -23.19 28.93
CA ASN A 360 45.46 -23.60 29.98
C ASN A 360 46.00 -24.52 31.09
N THR A 361 47.32 -24.64 31.27
CA THR A 361 47.94 -25.50 32.32
C THR A 361 48.62 -24.69 33.43
N ALA A 362 47.95 -23.63 33.90
CA ALA A 362 48.47 -22.81 35.00
C ALA A 362 48.48 -23.60 36.31
N ARG A 363 49.56 -23.46 37.08
CA ARG A 363 49.67 -24.03 38.43
C ARG A 363 49.43 -22.94 39.46
N TRP A 364 49.05 -23.35 40.67
CA TRP A 364 48.77 -22.41 41.75
C TRP A 364 49.92 -21.45 42.01
N THR A 365 51.15 -21.81 41.72
CA THR A 365 52.35 -21.05 42.13
C THR A 365 52.90 -20.18 41.01
N ASP A 366 52.22 -20.16 39.85
CA ASP A 366 52.61 -19.39 38.69
C ASP A 366 52.20 -17.92 38.83
N THR A 367 53.02 -17.01 38.27
CA THR A 367 52.58 -15.64 37.97
C THR A 367 51.93 -15.66 36.59
N VAL A 368 50.61 -15.52 36.53
CA VAL A 368 49.90 -15.65 35.26
C VAL A 368 50.04 -14.38 34.43
N THR A 369 50.72 -14.50 33.30
CA THR A 369 50.69 -13.49 32.23
C THR A 369 49.80 -14.01 31.11
N ALA A 370 48.58 -13.51 30.99
CA ALA A 370 47.68 -13.88 29.91
C ALA A 370 48.06 -13.15 28.62
N TYR A 371 48.27 -13.92 27.56
CA TYR A 371 48.35 -13.41 26.19
C TYR A 371 47.00 -13.64 25.53
N LEU A 372 46.49 -12.63 24.83
CA LEU A 372 45.32 -12.74 23.96
C LEU A 372 45.80 -12.46 22.54
N ARG A 373 45.86 -13.51 21.72
CA ARG A 373 46.38 -13.44 20.35
C ARG A 373 45.28 -13.78 19.35
N PRO A 374 44.96 -12.92 18.38
CA PRO A 374 44.11 -13.33 17.27
C PRO A 374 44.82 -14.44 16.48
N LEU A 375 44.09 -15.48 16.05
CA LEU A 375 44.67 -16.55 15.23
C LEU A 375 45.14 -16.04 13.87
N LYS A 376 44.52 -14.98 13.33
CA LYS A 376 44.85 -14.37 12.05
C LYS A 376 44.56 -12.87 12.06
N VAL A 377 45.44 -12.06 11.45
CA VAL A 377 45.17 -10.65 11.15
C VAL A 377 45.20 -10.47 9.65
N VAL A 378 44.17 -9.85 9.08
CA VAL A 378 44.03 -9.60 7.64
C VAL A 378 44.08 -8.10 7.41
N SER A 379 45.12 -7.63 6.71
CA SER A 379 45.40 -6.21 6.52
C SER A 379 44.50 -5.52 5.49
N SER A 380 43.85 -6.26 4.60
CA SER A 380 42.93 -5.71 3.62
C SER A 380 41.84 -6.72 3.23
N VAL A 381 40.62 -6.24 3.04
CA VAL A 381 39.45 -7.04 2.65
C VAL A 381 38.77 -6.40 1.45
N SER A 382 38.69 -7.16 0.36
CA SER A 382 37.91 -6.86 -0.83
C SER A 382 36.52 -7.51 -0.75
N GLY A 383 35.57 -7.07 -1.59
CA GLY A 383 34.18 -7.60 -1.55
C GLY A 383 34.09 -9.13 -1.68
N ASN A 384 34.98 -9.73 -2.48
CA ASN A 384 35.00 -11.16 -2.76
C ASN A 384 35.71 -12.00 -1.69
N ASP A 385 36.40 -11.40 -0.72
CA ASP A 385 37.17 -12.16 0.25
C ASP A 385 36.24 -12.93 1.20
N ALA A 386 36.51 -14.23 1.37
CA ALA A 386 35.84 -15.06 2.37
C ALA A 386 36.62 -14.94 3.69
N ILE A 387 36.21 -13.98 4.53
CA ILE A 387 36.83 -13.75 5.84
C ILE A 387 35.98 -14.39 6.94
N ASP A 388 36.58 -15.29 7.70
CA ASP A 388 36.00 -15.82 8.92
C ASP A 388 36.38 -14.90 10.10
N TYR A 389 35.47 -13.97 10.41
CA TYR A 389 35.63 -13.02 11.52
C TYR A 389 35.59 -13.70 12.90
N THR A 390 35.31 -15.00 13.00
CA THR A 390 35.36 -15.72 14.28
C THR A 390 36.79 -16.05 14.71
N ILE A 391 37.73 -16.06 13.77
CA ILE A 391 39.16 -16.39 13.99
C ILE A 391 40.13 -15.32 13.47
N ALA A 392 39.63 -14.32 12.73
CA ALA A 392 40.44 -13.28 12.13
C ALA A 392 40.02 -11.87 12.56
N VAL A 393 41.02 -11.01 12.80
CA VAL A 393 40.82 -9.57 12.89
C VAL A 393 41.03 -8.99 11.50
N ALA A 394 39.97 -8.39 10.95
CA ALA A 394 39.96 -7.83 9.61
C ALA A 394 38.98 -6.65 9.54
N PRO A 395 39.19 -5.68 8.64
CA PRO A 395 38.19 -4.65 8.37
C PRO A 395 36.93 -5.29 7.74
N PRO A 396 35.75 -4.64 7.84
CA PRO A 396 34.53 -5.17 7.22
C PRO A 396 34.68 -5.25 5.70
N LYS A 397 33.78 -5.97 5.03
CA LYS A 397 33.67 -5.89 3.57
C LYS A 397 33.21 -4.48 3.16
N PRO A 398 33.70 -3.92 2.04
CA PRO A 398 33.16 -2.67 1.53
C PRO A 398 31.73 -2.89 1.00
N ASP A 399 30.82 -1.94 1.28
CA ASP A 399 29.39 -2.04 0.96
C ASP A 399 29.07 -1.87 -0.53
N ILE A 400 30.05 -1.46 -1.34
CA ILE A 400 29.84 -1.08 -2.74
C ILE A 400 30.57 -2.07 -3.65
N GLU A 401 29.84 -3.03 -4.20
CA GLU A 401 30.18 -3.66 -5.46
C GLU A 401 29.92 -2.63 -6.56
N SER A 402 30.95 -1.90 -7.00
CA SER A 402 30.77 -0.95 -8.11
C SER A 402 30.27 -1.72 -9.34
N GLU A 403 29.23 -1.22 -10.02
CA GLU A 403 28.67 -1.84 -11.23
C GLU A 403 29.71 -2.05 -12.35
N CYS A 404 30.81 -1.27 -12.35
CA CYS A 404 31.93 -1.43 -13.29
C CYS A 404 32.97 -2.50 -12.87
N GLY A 405 32.71 -3.34 -11.85
CA GLY A 405 33.59 -4.44 -11.45
C GLY A 405 34.94 -4.01 -10.86
N THR A 406 35.11 -2.74 -10.47
CA THR A 406 36.30 -2.29 -9.74
C THR A 406 36.18 -2.67 -8.27
N ALA A 407 37.02 -3.61 -7.83
CA ALA A 407 37.07 -4.04 -6.44
C ALA A 407 37.50 -2.86 -5.55
N SER A 408 36.55 -2.33 -4.77
CA SER A 408 36.84 -1.58 -3.57
C SER A 408 37.46 -2.52 -2.53
N TYR A 409 38.31 -1.99 -1.66
CA TYR A 409 38.82 -2.75 -0.52
C TYR A 409 38.95 -1.86 0.70
N ASN A 410 38.70 -2.44 1.88
CA ASN A 410 38.98 -1.80 3.15
C ASN A 410 40.37 -2.22 3.62
N GLN A 411 41.21 -1.26 3.99
CA GLN A 411 42.55 -1.45 4.53
C GLN A 411 42.54 -1.24 6.04
N LEU A 412 43.03 -2.22 6.79
CA LEU A 412 43.13 -2.12 8.25
C LEU A 412 44.23 -1.13 8.63
N ASP A 413 43.86 -0.08 9.35
CA ASP A 413 44.79 0.92 9.86
C ASP A 413 45.24 0.58 11.27
N ASP A 414 44.30 0.13 12.11
CA ASP A 414 44.54 -0.17 13.52
C ASP A 414 43.48 -1.15 14.05
N TYR A 415 43.77 -1.82 15.15
CA TYR A 415 42.77 -2.60 15.86
C TYR A 415 43.06 -2.69 17.36
N SER A 416 42.01 -2.82 18.16
CA SER A 416 42.09 -3.08 19.59
C SER A 416 41.22 -4.28 19.95
N ILE A 417 41.66 -5.02 20.97
CA ILE A 417 40.95 -6.18 21.50
C ILE A 417 40.67 -5.92 22.97
N THR A 418 39.42 -6.13 23.38
CA THR A 418 38.99 -6.11 24.78
C THR A 418 38.42 -7.47 25.14
N ALA A 419 38.64 -7.94 26.37
CA ALA A 419 38.12 -9.23 26.83
C ALA A 419 37.97 -9.25 28.35
N THR A 420 37.00 -10.03 28.85
CA THR A 420 36.83 -10.31 30.27
C THR A 420 37.55 -11.62 30.61
N LEU A 421 38.56 -11.56 31.48
CA LEU A 421 39.24 -12.74 32.00
C LEU A 421 38.51 -13.29 33.23
N ILE A 422 38.26 -14.60 33.23
CA ILE A 422 37.67 -15.34 34.35
C ILE A 422 38.70 -16.36 34.84
N TYR A 423 39.05 -16.24 36.11
CA TYR A 423 40.00 -17.12 36.78
C TYR A 423 39.56 -17.42 38.23
N PRO A 424 40.03 -18.54 38.84
CA PRO A 424 39.65 -18.92 40.19
C PRO A 424 40.20 -17.93 41.23
N LYS A 425 39.40 -17.52 42.22
CA LYS A 425 39.82 -16.64 43.32
C LYS A 425 40.62 -17.35 44.38
N GLN A 426 41.54 -16.62 45.00
CA GLN A 426 42.21 -17.07 46.22
C GLN A 426 41.22 -17.47 47.30
N ASN A 427 41.41 -18.67 47.84
CA ASN A 427 40.61 -19.11 48.97
C ASN A 427 40.85 -18.09 50.10
N PRO A 428 39.81 -17.41 50.59
CA PRO A 428 39.97 -16.30 51.54
C PRO A 428 40.53 -16.77 52.88
N ARG A 429 40.52 -18.07 53.15
CA ARG A 429 41.23 -18.66 54.29
C ARG A 429 42.66 -18.96 53.85
N TYR A 430 43.55 -18.02 54.11
CA TYR A 430 44.98 -18.31 54.12
C TYR A 430 45.25 -19.33 55.23
N THR A 431 45.72 -20.52 54.87
CA THR A 431 46.04 -21.57 55.84
C THR A 431 47.52 -21.94 55.73
N PHE A 432 48.25 -21.81 56.84
CA PHE A 432 49.49 -22.57 57.03
C PHE A 432 49.08 -24.04 57.23
N GLY A 433 49.17 -24.86 56.17
CA GLY A 433 48.69 -26.25 56.16
C GLY A 433 48.16 -26.68 54.79
N ASP A 434 47.32 -27.72 54.78
CA ASP A 434 46.78 -28.33 53.54
C ASP A 434 46.16 -27.27 52.61
N PRO A 435 46.66 -27.15 51.37
CA PRO A 435 46.12 -26.16 50.44
C PRO A 435 44.69 -26.55 50.07
N VAL A 436 43.76 -25.64 50.37
CA VAL A 436 42.36 -25.76 50.02
C VAL A 436 42.14 -25.31 48.58
N PRO A 437 41.27 -25.97 47.79
CA PRO A 437 40.93 -25.50 46.46
C PRO A 437 40.46 -24.04 46.47
N PRO A 438 40.71 -23.28 45.38
CA PRO A 438 40.22 -21.91 45.24
C PRO A 438 38.69 -21.85 45.37
N LYS A 439 38.15 -20.71 45.83
CA LYS A 439 36.71 -20.53 46.05
C LYS A 439 36.20 -19.28 45.34
N GLY A 440 35.32 -19.49 44.37
CA GLY A 440 34.70 -18.43 43.57
C GLY A 440 35.52 -18.07 42.33
N THR A 441 34.90 -17.31 41.43
CA THR A 441 35.52 -16.74 40.23
C THR A 441 35.46 -15.22 40.33
N ASP A 442 36.51 -14.51 39.94
CA ASP A 442 36.41 -13.07 39.68
C ASP A 442 36.05 -12.85 38.21
N GLN A 443 35.14 -11.91 37.96
CA GLN A 443 34.66 -11.58 36.61
C GLN A 443 35.09 -10.19 36.14
N ASN A 444 35.87 -9.45 36.93
CA ASN A 444 36.17 -8.04 36.65
C ASN A 444 37.66 -7.73 36.79
N TYR A 445 38.45 -8.14 35.79
CA TYR A 445 39.82 -7.64 35.66
C TYR A 445 40.06 -7.08 34.26
N ASP A 446 40.35 -5.77 34.21
CA ASP A 446 40.69 -4.97 33.02
C ASP A 446 42.11 -4.41 33.24
N PHE A 447 43.06 -4.64 32.32
CA PHE A 447 44.51 -4.54 32.55
C PHE A 447 45.16 -3.23 32.03
N LYS A 448 46.01 -2.54 32.84
CA LYS A 448 47.38 -1.99 32.50
C LYS A 448 48.22 -1.72 33.79
N HIS A 449 49.53 -1.48 33.64
CA HIS A 449 50.55 -1.37 34.71
C HIS A 449 50.92 0.07 35.16
N LYS A 450 50.79 0.36 36.46
CA LYS A 450 51.85 0.54 37.48
C LYS A 450 51.17 0.99 38.79
N LEU A 451 51.23 0.13 39.80
CA LEU A 451 50.54 0.16 41.12
C LEU A 451 50.17 1.57 41.67
N PRO A 452 48.86 1.85 41.82
CA PRO A 452 48.31 2.44 43.05
C PRO A 452 47.09 1.64 43.58
N PRO A 453 46.61 1.90 44.80
CA PRO A 453 45.77 0.97 45.56
C PRO A 453 44.31 0.88 45.08
N SER A 454 43.76 -0.33 45.18
CA SER A 454 42.33 -0.68 45.35
C SER A 454 41.30 0.32 44.79
N GLY A 455 40.79 0.04 43.58
CA GLY A 455 39.45 0.48 43.15
C GLY A 455 39.32 1.32 41.87
N SER A 456 39.95 0.97 40.74
CA SER A 456 39.68 1.62 39.43
C SER A 456 40.04 0.75 38.21
N THR A 457 39.33 0.96 37.10
CA THR A 457 39.29 0.25 35.79
C THR A 457 40.47 0.57 34.85
N LEU A 458 40.79 -0.31 33.88
CA LEU A 458 41.95 -0.10 33.01
C LEU A 458 41.92 -0.74 31.59
N THR A 459 41.93 0.07 30.53
CA THR A 459 41.86 -0.32 29.11
C THR A 459 43.26 -0.41 28.45
N THR A 460 43.59 -1.48 27.68
CA THR A 460 44.82 -1.53 26.85
C THR A 460 44.54 -1.28 25.36
N GLU A 461 45.27 -0.33 24.75
CA GLU A 461 45.30 -0.13 23.29
C GLU A 461 46.52 -0.86 22.73
N LEU A 462 46.30 -1.74 21.76
CA LEU A 462 47.38 -2.36 20.99
C LEU A 462 47.79 -1.39 19.88
N ALA A 463 49.09 -1.11 19.76
CA ALA A 463 49.63 -0.39 18.61
C ALA A 463 50.52 -1.32 17.79
N TRP A 464 50.47 -1.14 16.47
CA TRP A 464 51.12 -1.95 15.45
C TRP A 464 52.66 -1.89 15.51
N LYS A 465 53.30 -2.59 16.46
CA LYS A 465 54.78 -2.70 16.53
C LYS A 465 55.22 -4.11 16.95
N SER A 466 55.76 -4.85 15.97
CA SER A 466 56.49 -6.13 16.03
C SER A 466 55.68 -7.44 15.99
N GLN A 467 56.29 -8.48 15.43
CA GLN A 467 55.73 -9.77 14.98
C GLN A 467 55.13 -10.68 16.10
N GLU A 468 55.02 -10.20 17.34
CA GLU A 468 54.42 -10.92 18.46
C GLU A 468 53.16 -10.20 18.96
N GLN A 469 52.21 -9.96 18.05
CA GLN A 469 50.96 -9.23 18.28
C GLN A 469 50.05 -9.95 19.28
N ALA A 470 50.24 -9.67 20.57
CA ALA A 470 49.43 -10.18 21.67
C ALA A 470 48.97 -9.02 22.57
N ALA A 471 47.69 -9.01 22.97
CA ALA A 471 47.30 -8.24 24.15
C ALA A 471 47.88 -8.97 25.37
N VAL A 472 48.71 -8.28 26.15
CA VAL A 472 49.38 -8.88 27.33
C VAL A 472 48.77 -8.30 28.59
N GLY A 473 48.08 -9.14 29.35
CA GLY A 473 47.66 -8.83 30.72
C GLY A 473 48.54 -9.59 31.71
N GLN A 474 49.33 -8.89 32.52
CA GLN A 474 50.04 -9.52 33.64
C GLN A 474 49.28 -9.26 34.92
N PHE A 475 48.94 -10.32 35.65
CA PHE A 475 48.47 -10.20 37.03
C PHE A 475 49.33 -11.11 37.89
N LYS A 476 49.81 -10.54 39.00
CA LYS A 476 50.55 -11.29 40.00
C LYS A 476 49.60 -11.59 41.14
N GLU A 477 49.04 -12.78 41.15
CA GLU A 477 48.42 -13.31 42.35
C GLU A 477 49.43 -14.20 43.06
N MET A 478 49.80 -13.79 44.28
CA MET A 478 50.68 -14.58 45.13
C MET A 478 49.85 -15.62 45.87
N TRP A 479 49.74 -16.78 45.26
CA TRP A 479 49.34 -17.98 45.97
C TRP A 479 50.59 -18.51 46.68
N ALA A 480 50.56 -18.53 48.00
CA ALA A 480 51.70 -18.99 48.75
C ALA A 480 51.94 -20.47 48.45
N GLU A 481 53.06 -20.79 47.79
CA GLU A 481 53.67 -22.10 47.97
C GLU A 481 54.33 -22.11 49.35
N ASN A 482 53.92 -23.09 50.15
CA ASN A 482 54.60 -23.59 51.33
C ASN A 482 54.68 -22.68 52.55
N GLY A 483 53.53 -22.53 53.19
CA GLY A 483 53.44 -22.56 54.64
C GLY A 483 53.52 -23.98 55.23
N ALA A 484 54.39 -24.87 54.70
CA ALA A 484 54.71 -26.10 55.41
C ALA A 484 55.64 -25.73 56.56
N ASN A 485 55.27 -26.06 57.79
CA ASN A 485 56.24 -26.01 58.89
C ASN A 485 57.44 -26.90 58.50
N VAL A 486 58.66 -26.43 58.77
CA VAL A 486 59.90 -27.19 58.49
C VAL A 486 59.85 -28.63 59.06
N GLU A 487 59.07 -28.84 60.11
CA GLU A 487 58.82 -30.15 60.72
C GLU A 487 58.05 -31.13 59.80
N SER A 488 57.18 -30.65 58.91
CA SER A 488 56.37 -31.48 58.01
C SER A 488 57.18 -32.09 56.85
N ILE A 489 58.36 -31.53 56.53
CA ILE A 489 59.27 -32.03 55.49
C ILE A 489 60.12 -33.22 56.00
N MET A 490 60.24 -33.37 57.33
CA MET A 490 61.11 -34.39 57.95
C MET A 490 60.40 -35.74 58.14
N HIS A 491 59.11 -35.85 57.84
CA HIS A 491 58.35 -37.10 57.92
C HIS A 491 58.16 -37.71 56.51
N PRO A 492 58.86 -38.81 56.15
CA PRO A 492 58.80 -39.41 54.82
C PRO A 492 57.41 -39.92 54.41
N GLU A 493 56.50 -40.05 55.38
CA GLU A 493 55.11 -40.50 55.21
C GLU A 493 54.21 -39.40 54.63
N LEU A 494 54.66 -38.15 54.68
CA LEU A 494 54.00 -36.98 54.09
C LEU A 494 54.50 -36.67 52.67
N ASN A 495 55.41 -37.46 52.09
CA ASN A 495 55.84 -37.28 50.68
C ASN A 495 54.69 -37.46 49.68
N SER A 496 53.65 -38.23 50.03
CA SER A 496 52.43 -38.35 49.22
C SER A 496 51.49 -37.14 49.37
N TRP A 497 51.75 -36.25 50.34
CA TRP A 497 50.94 -35.07 50.67
C TRP A 497 51.46 -33.78 50.02
N ILE A 498 52.71 -33.77 49.57
CA ILE A 498 53.19 -32.81 48.56
C ILE A 498 52.52 -33.20 47.24
N LYS A 499 51.23 -32.90 47.13
CA LYS A 499 50.50 -33.08 45.87
C LYS A 499 51.21 -32.22 44.84
N SER A 500 51.52 -32.82 43.70
CA SER A 500 51.95 -32.07 42.51
C SER A 500 51.02 -30.87 42.33
N PRO A 501 51.54 -29.68 41.95
CA PRO A 501 50.73 -28.48 41.85
C PRO A 501 49.47 -28.75 41.03
N GLN A 502 48.30 -28.38 41.56
CA GLN A 502 47.04 -28.56 40.86
C GLN A 502 46.96 -27.60 39.68
N GLU A 503 46.51 -28.12 38.54
CA GLU A 503 46.26 -27.33 37.34
C GLU A 503 44.85 -26.74 37.38
N TYR A 504 44.68 -25.53 36.86
CA TYR A 504 43.36 -24.92 36.68
C TYR A 504 43.23 -24.26 35.32
N MET A 505 41.99 -24.25 34.81
CA MET A 505 41.65 -23.66 33.53
C MET A 505 41.41 -22.16 33.69
N LEU A 506 42.06 -21.37 32.84
CA LEU A 506 41.76 -19.96 32.62
C LEU A 506 40.75 -19.85 31.47
N THR A 507 39.79 -18.94 31.59
CA THR A 507 38.82 -18.69 30.51
C THR A 507 38.71 -17.20 30.25
N ALA A 508 38.44 -16.81 29.01
CA ALA A 508 37.99 -15.45 28.73
C ALA A 508 36.63 -15.48 28.03
N SER A 509 35.91 -14.38 28.19
CA SER A 509 34.58 -14.15 27.66
C SER A 509 34.46 -12.69 27.23
N ASN A 510 33.35 -12.35 26.57
CA ASN A 510 33.05 -10.97 26.13
C ASN A 510 34.19 -10.34 25.32
N ILE A 511 34.79 -11.12 24.41
CA ILE A 511 35.84 -10.57 23.56
C ILE A 511 35.17 -9.66 22.52
N SER A 512 35.64 -8.41 22.45
CA SER A 512 35.27 -7.46 21.41
C SER A 512 36.52 -6.95 20.70
N VAL A 513 36.44 -6.88 19.37
CA VAL A 513 37.48 -6.32 18.53
C VAL A 513 36.95 -5.05 17.88
N THR A 514 37.67 -3.94 18.07
CA THR A 514 37.41 -2.69 17.37
C THR A 514 38.48 -2.48 16.32
N VAL A 515 38.08 -2.28 15.07
CA VAL A 515 39.00 -2.03 13.94
C VAL A 515 38.85 -0.59 13.45
N LYS A 516 39.97 0.05 13.11
CA LYS A 516 40.00 1.29 12.32
C LYS A 516 40.52 0.92 10.94
N TYR A 517 39.86 1.44 9.91
CA TYR A 517 40.19 1.10 8.53
C TYR A 517 39.90 2.27 7.59
N THR A 518 40.59 2.24 6.46
CA THR A 518 40.42 3.19 5.36
C THR A 518 39.84 2.45 4.16
N THR A 519 38.75 2.96 3.59
CA THR A 519 38.18 2.41 2.35
C THR A 519 38.88 3.01 1.14
N HIS A 520 39.44 2.15 0.30
CA HIS A 520 40.05 2.53 -0.96
C HIS A 520 39.10 2.24 -2.12
N TYR A 521 38.71 3.31 -2.82
CA TYR A 521 37.92 3.23 -4.04
C TYR A 521 38.83 3.26 -5.26
N ASN A 522 38.87 2.15 -5.99
CA ASN A 522 39.52 2.11 -7.30
C ASN A 522 38.57 2.69 -8.34
N VAL A 523 38.60 4.01 -8.55
CA VAL A 523 37.83 4.63 -9.63
C VAL A 523 38.54 4.36 -10.95
N ARG A 524 38.15 3.32 -11.69
CA ARG A 524 38.40 3.33 -13.13
C ARG A 524 37.35 4.22 -13.75
N HIS A 525 37.79 5.23 -14.51
CA HIS A 525 36.93 5.84 -15.52
C HIS A 525 36.48 4.72 -16.45
N CYS A 526 35.21 4.32 -16.34
CA CYS A 526 34.56 3.54 -17.38
C CYS A 526 34.52 4.49 -18.58
N PRO A 527 35.27 4.25 -19.68
CA PRO A 527 35.11 5.07 -20.86
C PRO A 527 33.62 5.00 -21.22
N GLU A 528 32.96 6.16 -21.26
CA GLU A 528 31.59 6.27 -21.72
C GLU A 528 31.46 5.39 -22.95
N HIS A 529 30.48 4.48 -22.91
CA HIS A 529 30.16 3.61 -24.04
C HIS A 529 30.28 4.42 -25.32
N GLY A 530 31.27 4.06 -26.14
CA GLY A 530 31.45 4.64 -27.45
C GLY A 530 30.15 4.48 -28.22
N LEU A 531 29.57 5.62 -28.57
CA LEU A 531 28.59 5.76 -29.63
C LEU A 531 29.14 5.20 -30.95
#